data_AF-A0ABD0Q765-F1
#
_entry.id   AF-A0ABD0Q765-F1
#
_cell.length_a   1.000
_cell.length_b   1.000
_cell.length_c   1.000
_cell.angle_alpha   90.00
_cell.angle_beta   90.00
_cell.angle_gamma   90.00
#
_symmetry.space_group_name_H-M   'P 1'
#
loop_
_entity.id
_entity.type
_entity.pdbx_description
1 polymer ?
#
loop_
_entity_poly.entity_id
_entity_poly.type
_entity_poly.pdbx_seq_one_letter_code
_entity_poly.pdbx_strand_id
1 'polypeptide(L)' 'ILGVVIVESGWGSILPTVIIASLMHGGPAAKSGRLNIGDQIMTVNGTSLVGLPLSTCQSIIK' A
#
# COMPACT_ATOMS: atom_id res chain seq x y z
N ILE A 1 10.02 -3.59 -7.64
CA ILE A 1 8.58 -3.54 -8.00
C ILE A 1 7.84 -4.80 -7.52
N LEU A 2 7.19 -4.69 -6.37
CA LEU A 2 6.36 -5.75 -5.75
C LEU A 2 5.06 -6.07 -6.52
N GLY A 3 4.68 -5.24 -7.50
CA GLY A 3 3.47 -5.44 -8.30
C GLY A 3 2.19 -5.09 -7.54
N VAL A 4 2.22 -3.98 -6.79
CA VAL A 4 1.13 -3.50 -5.93
C VAL A 4 0.71 -2.11 -6.40
N VAL A 5 -0.58 -1.85 -6.48
CA VAL A 5 -1.14 -0.53 -6.71
C VAL A 5 -1.78 -0.07 -5.40
N ILE A 6 -1.34 1.08 -4.91
CA ILE A 6 -1.87 1.69 -3.68
C ILE A 6 -2.60 3.00 -3.98
N VAL A 7 -3.63 3.29 -3.20
CA VAL A 7 -4.43 4.52 -3.24
C VAL A 7 -4.52 5.12 -1.86
N GLU A 8 -4.83 6.41 -1.78
CA GLU A 8 -5.07 7.09 -0.50
C GLU A 8 -6.32 6.54 0.20
N SER A 9 -6.25 6.46 1.54
CA SER A 9 -7.40 6.16 2.38
C SER A 9 -8.44 7.27 2.21
N GLY A 10 -9.61 6.92 1.67
CA GLY A 10 -10.66 7.89 1.33
C GLY A 10 -11.14 8.76 2.51
N TRP A 11 -11.89 9.80 2.15
CA TRP A 11 -12.44 10.81 3.06
C TRP A 11 -13.33 10.15 4.12
N GLY A 12 -12.84 10.06 5.36
CA GLY A 12 -13.47 9.32 6.45
C GLY A 12 -12.50 8.42 7.23
N SER A 13 -11.29 8.19 6.71
CA SER A 13 -10.24 7.55 7.50
C SER A 13 -9.70 8.53 8.55
N ILE A 14 -9.72 8.14 9.82
CA ILE A 14 -9.18 8.91 10.95
C ILE A 14 -7.68 9.14 10.78
N LEU A 15 -7.00 8.26 10.03
CA LEU A 15 -5.57 8.30 9.78
C LEU A 15 -5.32 8.29 8.25
N PRO A 16 -4.69 9.34 7.70
CA PRO A 16 -4.27 9.35 6.29
C PRO A 16 -3.24 8.24 6.06
N THR A 17 -3.65 7.20 5.35
CA THR A 17 -2.87 5.99 5.08
C THR A 17 -3.09 5.55 3.63
N VAL A 18 -2.45 4.46 3.21
CA VAL A 18 -2.61 3.92 1.87
C VAL A 18 -3.24 2.53 1.91
N ILE A 19 -4.07 2.25 0.91
CA ILE A 19 -4.81 1.00 0.74
C ILE A 19 -4.36 0.32 -0.55
N ILE A 20 -4.28 -1.01 -0.54
CA ILE A 20 -4.02 -1.78 -1.76
C ILE A 20 -5.27 -1.76 -2.64
N ALA A 21 -5.22 -1.04 -3.76
CA ALA A 21 -6.30 -0.99 -4.73
C ALA A 21 -6.26 -2.16 -5.71
N SER A 22 -5.06 -2.64 -6.07
CA SER A 22 -4.91 -3.75 -7.00
C SER A 22 -3.57 -4.46 -6.83
N LEU A 23 -3.55 -5.73 -7.18
CA LEU A 23 -2.37 -6.58 -7.21
C LEU A 23 -2.12 -7.04 -8.63
N MET A 24 -0.87 -6.98 -9.06
CA MET A 24 -0.45 -7.53 -10.33
C MET A 24 -0.58 -9.06 -10.30
N HIS A 25 -1.38 -9.60 -11.22
CA HIS A 25 -1.57 -11.04 -11.36
C HIS A 25 -0.23 -11.72 -11.65
N GLY A 26 0.16 -12.70 -10.81
CA GLY A 26 1.47 -13.37 -10.91
C GLY A 26 2.66 -12.56 -10.38
N GLY A 27 2.43 -11.36 -9.83
CA GLY A 27 3.46 -10.54 -9.19
C GLY A 27 3.93 -11.13 -7.84
N PRO A 28 5.05 -10.64 -7.29
CA PRO A 28 5.59 -11.08 -6.01
C PRO A 28 4.59 -10.96 -4.84
N ALA A 29 3.85 -9.85 -4.78
CA ALA A 29 2.83 -9.63 -3.75
C ALA A 29 1.71 -10.67 -3.81
N ALA A 30 1.19 -10.96 -5.01
CA ALA A 30 0.16 -11.97 -5.23
C ALA A 30 0.68 -13.40 -4.95
N LYS A 31 1.92 -13.71 -5.37
CA LYS A 31 2.56 -15.02 -5.12
C LYS A 31 2.80 -15.29 -3.64
N SER A 32 3.09 -14.25 -2.87
CA SER A 32 3.27 -14.35 -1.41
C SER A 32 1.95 -14.68 -0.70
N GLY A 33 0.80 -14.24 -1.24
CA GLY A 33 -0.52 -14.42 -0.64
C GLY A 33 -0.75 -13.65 0.67
N ARG A 34 0.26 -12.93 1.15
CA ARG A 34 0.22 -12.14 2.39
C ARG A 34 -0.40 -10.76 2.23
N LEU A 35 -0.49 -10.27 1.01
CA LEU A 35 -1.06 -8.97 0.68
C LEU A 35 -2.29 -9.21 -0.18
N ASN A 36 -3.40 -8.56 0.17
CA ASN A 36 -4.66 -8.65 -0.53
C ASN A 36 -5.19 -7.26 -0.89
N ILE A 37 -6.08 -7.23 -1.89
CA ILE A 37 -6.78 -6.01 -2.27
C ILE A 37 -7.68 -5.59 -1.09
N GLY A 38 -7.62 -4.31 -0.72
CA GLY A 38 -8.32 -3.75 0.42
C GLY A 38 -7.48 -3.65 1.70
N ASP A 39 -6.30 -4.26 1.75
CA ASP A 39 -5.42 -4.16 2.91
C ASP A 39 -4.87 -2.73 3.07
N GLN A 40 -4.89 -2.22 4.31
CA GLN A 40 -4.22 -0.96 4.66
C GLN A 40 -2.76 -1.19 4.99
N ILE A 41 -1.88 -0.40 4.38
CA ILE A 41 -0.45 -0.41 4.66
C ILE A 41 -0.13 0.77 5.57
N MET A 42 0.21 0.46 6.81
CA MET A 42 0.65 1.46 7.79
C MET A 42 2.17 1.60 7.84
N THR A 43 2.92 0.51 7.60
CA THR A 43 4.38 0.48 7.72
C THR A 43 4.98 -0.43 6.65
N VAL A 44 6.08 0.01 6.03
CA VAL A 44 6.85 -0.77 5.04
C VAL A 44 8.32 -0.75 5.43
N ASN A 45 8.92 -1.93 5.62
CA ASN A 45 10.33 -2.10 6.01
C ASN A 45 10.75 -1.28 7.26
N GLY A 46 9.83 -1.07 8.20
CA GLY A 46 10.06 -0.25 9.41
C GLY A 46 9.76 1.25 9.24
N THR A 47 9.50 1.71 8.02
CA THR A 47 9.10 3.10 7.74
C THR A 47 7.58 3.24 7.82
N SER A 48 7.09 4.14 8.67
CA SER A 48 5.66 4.43 8.80
C SER A 48 5.18 5.25 7.60
N LEU A 49 4.07 4.84 7.01
CA LEU A 49 3.38 5.51 5.90
C LEU A 49 2.21 6.38 6.37
N VAL A 50 1.86 6.29 7.65
CA VAL A 50 0.78 7.08 8.24
C VAL A 50 1.13 8.57 8.22
N GLY A 51 0.25 9.40 7.68
CA GLY A 51 0.50 10.85 7.57
C GLY A 51 1.32 11.27 6.35
N LEU A 52 1.85 10.32 5.57
CA LEU A 52 2.63 10.63 4.38
C LEU A 52 1.73 10.76 3.15
N PRO A 53 2.08 11.65 2.21
CA PRO A 53 1.34 11.77 0.95
C PRO A 53 1.54 10.52 0.10
N LEU A 54 0.54 10.20 -0.73
CA LEU A 54 0.55 9.02 -1.61
C LEU A 54 1.85 8.90 -2.44
N SER A 55 2.37 10.01 -2.96
CA SER A 55 3.60 10.03 -3.76
C SER A 55 4.83 9.53 -2.98
N THR A 56 4.95 9.90 -1.70
CA THR A 56 6.03 9.43 -0.82
C THR A 56 5.85 7.95 -0.53
N CYS A 57 4.63 7.50 -0.21
CA CYS A 57 4.33 6.10 0.01
C CYS A 57 4.66 5.24 -1.21
N GLN A 58 4.31 5.71 -2.41
CA GLN A 58 4.66 5.06 -3.68
C GLN A 58 6.18 4.96 -3.87
N SER A 59 6.93 5.99 -3.49
CA SER A 59 8.40 5.98 -3.55
C SER A 59 9.02 4.94 -2.60
N ILE A 60 8.45 4.79 -1.40
CA ILE A 60 8.92 3.82 -0.39
C ILE A 60 8.64 2.36 -0.82
N ILE A 61 7.54 2.11 -1.53
CA ILE A 61 7.10 0.77 -1.94
C ILE A 61 7.73 0.31 -3.27
N LYS A 62 8.26 1.24 -4.07
CA LYS A 62 8.77 0.98 -5.43
C LYS A 62 9.90 -0.05 -5.49
#